data_AF-Q5KG85-F1
#
_entry.id   AF-Q5KG85-F1
#
_cell.length_a   1.000
_cell.length_b   1.000
_cell.length_c   1.000
_cell.angle_alpha   90.00
_cell.angle_beta   90.00
_cell.angle_gamma   90.00
#
_symmetry.space_group_name_H-M   'P 1'
#
loop_
_entity.id
_entity.type
_entity.pdbx_description
1 polymer ?
#
loop_
_entity_poly.entity_id
_entity_poly.type
_entity_poly.pdbx_seq_one_letter_code
_entity_poly.pdbx_strand_id
1 'polypeptide(L)'
;MPGPAVTPNKPSHRRRSSVTNALNQIPLNHEQGSSIQPVEEVKPLTSRPRPKSKGTRDALPEIYKSNGFWDDVKTGRWMLIPSSSFKLMLIAPILYFNHRLLVHYGILGPDTPNIFEHLIFPSNRLPDGRYGKSWWDLVFLANYIIFWSFVRQFMTLKVFRPMAMSLGIKGGKIMRFTEQGYACFYFSILGSLGVYVMRGLPTWWYKTEHFWLEYPHREMSWELKTYYLVQAAYWLQQTILLAAKIEKPRKDFKELVAHHIVTLWLVGWSYNVYLTYIGVSIFVTMDVSDVFLALAKCVNYVSDFWSVPVFAWFIFVWSYFRHYLNIWILWSVWAQFDLIRPSERSAFDPLNDKWLSWWMKWQIFTPIFLLQLINLFWYFLIWRILVRAVFYRDLKDERSEDEEEEEEEVKVKAE
;
A
#
# COMPACT_ATOMS: atom_id res chain seq x y z
N MET A 1 -60.72 -38.45 -11.75
CA MET A 1 -59.74 -38.20 -10.67
C MET A 1 -58.53 -37.50 -11.28
N PRO A 2 -58.14 -36.31 -10.81
CA PRO A 2 -56.89 -35.66 -11.24
C PRO A 2 -55.69 -36.23 -10.44
N GLY A 3 -54.53 -36.37 -11.10
CA GLY A 3 -53.29 -36.83 -10.47
C GLY A 3 -52.59 -35.73 -9.64
N PRO A 4 -51.65 -36.09 -8.75
CA PRO A 4 -51.00 -35.13 -7.85
C PRO A 4 -49.99 -34.23 -8.58
N ALA A 5 -49.95 -32.96 -8.19
CA ALA A 5 -49.02 -31.98 -8.73
C ALA A 5 -47.62 -32.13 -8.13
N VAL A 6 -46.59 -32.05 -8.99
CA VAL A 6 -45.17 -32.03 -8.59
C VAL A 6 -44.78 -30.62 -8.15
N THR A 7 -44.27 -30.48 -6.93
CA THR A 7 -43.71 -29.21 -6.42
C THR A 7 -42.27 -29.02 -6.90
N PRO A 8 -41.85 -27.80 -7.32
CA PRO A 8 -40.46 -27.55 -7.70
C PRO A 8 -39.56 -27.40 -6.46
N ASN A 9 -38.38 -28.04 -6.50
CA ASN A 9 -37.35 -27.92 -5.47
C ASN A 9 -36.84 -26.47 -5.32
N LYS A 10 -36.73 -25.99 -4.08
CA LYS A 10 -35.99 -24.74 -3.78
C LYS A 10 -34.49 -24.94 -4.02
N PRO A 11 -33.77 -23.96 -4.57
CA PRO A 11 -32.31 -24.05 -4.70
C PRO A 11 -31.65 -23.97 -3.31
N SER A 12 -30.66 -24.82 -3.06
CA SER A 12 -29.91 -24.82 -1.81
C SER A 12 -29.02 -23.57 -1.70
N HIS A 13 -29.18 -22.80 -0.63
CA HIS A 13 -28.30 -21.68 -0.33
C HIS A 13 -26.87 -22.20 -0.08
N ARG A 14 -25.93 -21.80 -0.93
CA ARG A 14 -24.52 -22.19 -0.86
C ARG A 14 -23.87 -21.52 0.37
N ARG A 15 -23.71 -22.29 1.47
CA ARG A 15 -23.06 -21.85 2.72
C ARG A 15 -21.70 -21.18 2.45
N ARG A 16 -21.54 -19.93 2.90
CA ARG A 16 -20.25 -19.21 2.92
C ARG A 16 -19.40 -19.59 4.15
N SER A 17 -18.08 -19.65 4.00
CA SER A 17 -17.15 -20.02 5.08
C SER A 17 -16.99 -18.90 6.10
N SER A 18 -16.32 -19.20 7.22
CA SER A 18 -16.16 -18.27 8.35
C SER A 18 -15.13 -17.16 8.08
N VAL A 19 -14.09 -17.46 7.29
CA VAL A 19 -13.00 -16.51 6.98
C VAL A 19 -13.55 -15.27 6.23
N THR A 20 -14.52 -15.51 5.34
CA THR A 20 -15.20 -14.52 4.49
C THR A 20 -15.71 -13.30 5.28
N ASN A 21 -16.20 -13.51 6.49
CA ASN A 21 -16.72 -12.45 7.35
C ASN A 21 -15.62 -11.86 8.26
N ALA A 22 -14.67 -12.67 8.75
CA ALA A 22 -13.66 -12.21 9.71
C ALA A 22 -12.68 -11.16 9.11
N LEU A 23 -12.37 -11.24 7.81
CA LEU A 23 -11.54 -10.23 7.13
C LEU A 23 -12.27 -8.91 6.82
N ASN A 24 -13.60 -8.85 7.00
CA ASN A 24 -14.35 -7.58 6.96
C ASN A 24 -14.38 -6.87 8.33
N GLN A 25 -14.04 -7.56 9.43
CA GLN A 25 -14.08 -7.03 10.80
C GLN A 25 -12.81 -6.22 11.19
N ILE A 26 -12.24 -5.45 10.27
CA ILE A 26 -11.20 -4.46 10.59
C ILE A 26 -11.94 -3.14 10.95
N PRO A 27 -12.31 -2.88 12.22
CA PRO A 27 -13.75 -2.76 12.49
C PRO A 27 -14.39 -1.35 12.65
N LEU A 28 -13.81 -0.24 12.12
CA LEU A 28 -14.30 1.18 12.17
C LEU A 28 -14.73 1.80 13.55
N ASN A 29 -14.11 2.93 13.99
CA ASN A 29 -14.09 3.57 15.34
C ASN A 29 -15.20 3.30 16.40
N HIS A 30 -14.81 3.32 17.69
CA HIS A 30 -15.67 3.76 18.80
C HIS A 30 -15.12 5.09 19.35
N GLU A 31 -16.01 6.03 19.68
CA GLU A 31 -15.72 7.06 20.69
C GLU A 31 -16.33 6.65 22.05
N GLN A 32 -15.83 7.25 23.13
CA GLN A 32 -16.26 6.97 24.50
C GLN A 32 -17.68 7.49 24.76
N GLY A 33 -18.46 6.73 25.52
CA GLY A 33 -19.75 7.19 26.03
C GLY A 33 -19.62 7.90 27.38
N SER A 34 -20.57 8.81 27.66
CA SER A 34 -20.85 9.30 29.01
C SER A 34 -22.35 9.60 29.20
N SER A 35 -22.99 8.78 30.03
CA SER A 35 -24.12 9.06 30.94
C SER A 35 -25.45 9.71 30.45
N ILE A 36 -26.50 8.87 30.44
CA ILE A 36 -27.85 9.02 31.09
C ILE A 36 -28.71 10.27 30.79
N GLN A 37 -29.92 10.06 30.24
CA GLN A 37 -31.27 10.32 30.83
C GLN A 37 -32.37 9.73 29.89
N PRO A 38 -33.51 9.20 30.40
CA PRO A 38 -34.59 8.65 29.56
C PRO A 38 -35.76 9.65 29.40
N VAL A 39 -36.19 9.95 28.16
CA VAL A 39 -37.39 10.79 27.90
C VAL A 39 -38.19 10.31 26.67
N GLU A 40 -39.47 10.03 26.94
CA GLU A 40 -40.70 10.00 26.11
C GLU A 40 -40.79 9.29 24.74
N GLU A 41 -41.91 8.56 24.61
CA GLU A 41 -42.38 7.83 23.45
C GLU A 41 -43.07 8.76 22.43
N VAL A 42 -42.41 9.05 21.31
CA VAL A 42 -42.96 9.91 20.24
C VAL A 42 -43.72 9.06 19.21
N LYS A 43 -45.00 9.37 19.01
CA LYS A 43 -45.86 8.71 18.00
C LYS A 43 -45.34 8.95 16.57
N PRO A 44 -45.44 7.95 15.67
CA PRO A 44 -44.88 8.04 14.32
C PRO A 44 -45.61 9.07 13.45
N LEU A 45 -44.86 10.04 12.93
CA LEU A 45 -45.31 10.91 11.84
C LEU A 45 -45.34 10.13 10.52
N THR A 46 -46.39 10.36 9.72
CA THR A 46 -46.56 9.71 8.41
C THR A 46 -45.45 10.13 7.44
N SER A 47 -44.47 9.27 7.20
CA SER A 47 -43.37 9.54 6.27
C SER A 47 -43.87 9.61 4.82
N ARG A 48 -43.63 10.74 4.15
CA ARG A 48 -43.75 10.80 2.69
C ARG A 48 -42.69 9.88 2.07
N PRO A 49 -43.01 9.10 1.03
CA PRO A 49 -42.02 8.19 0.43
C PRO A 49 -40.86 8.98 -0.17
N ARG A 50 -39.64 8.70 0.31
CA ARG A 50 -38.38 9.25 -0.19
C ARG A 50 -38.25 8.98 -1.70
N PRO A 51 -37.81 9.94 -2.53
CA PRO A 51 -37.65 9.72 -3.96
C PRO A 51 -36.61 8.62 -4.21
N LYS A 52 -36.99 7.57 -4.94
CA LYS A 52 -36.08 6.49 -5.33
C LYS A 52 -34.94 7.07 -6.18
N SER A 53 -33.73 7.08 -5.63
CA SER A 53 -32.50 7.39 -6.40
C SER A 53 -32.41 6.45 -7.60
N LYS A 54 -32.43 7.02 -8.81
CA LYS A 54 -32.23 6.29 -10.09
C LYS A 54 -30.76 5.97 -10.36
N GLY A 55 -29.92 5.87 -9.32
CA GLY A 55 -28.57 5.33 -9.44
C GLY A 55 -28.61 3.81 -9.59
N THR A 56 -27.91 3.26 -10.58
CA THR A 56 -27.59 1.83 -10.57
C THR A 56 -26.77 1.52 -9.31
N ARG A 57 -27.11 0.43 -8.61
CA ARG A 57 -26.61 0.12 -7.25
C ARG A 57 -25.08 -0.03 -7.14
N ASP A 58 -24.40 -0.15 -8.28
CA ASP A 58 -22.94 -0.26 -8.42
C ASP A 58 -22.28 0.94 -9.13
N ALA A 59 -22.97 2.07 -9.33
CA ALA A 59 -22.40 3.26 -10.00
C ALA A 59 -21.14 3.81 -9.30
N LEU A 60 -20.19 4.41 -10.07
CA LEU A 60 -19.03 5.06 -9.45
C LEU A 60 -19.45 6.31 -8.66
N PRO A 61 -18.93 6.52 -7.43
CA PRO A 61 -19.09 7.78 -6.70
C PRO A 61 -18.56 8.99 -7.48
N GLU A 62 -19.21 10.15 -7.30
CA GLU A 62 -18.88 11.40 -8.02
C GLU A 62 -17.42 11.84 -7.89
N ILE A 63 -16.76 11.53 -6.75
CA ILE A 63 -15.35 11.88 -6.52
C ILE A 63 -14.41 11.37 -7.63
N TYR A 64 -14.75 10.23 -8.27
CA TYR A 64 -13.99 9.61 -9.35
C TYR A 64 -14.33 10.13 -10.76
N LYS A 65 -15.26 11.07 -10.90
CA LYS A 65 -15.64 11.69 -12.18
C LYS A 65 -14.94 13.04 -12.36
N SER A 66 -14.41 13.29 -13.55
CA SER A 66 -13.73 14.55 -13.87
C SER A 66 -14.72 15.71 -14.01
N ASN A 67 -14.38 16.86 -13.43
CA ASN A 67 -15.06 18.13 -13.68
C ASN A 67 -14.41 18.92 -14.83
N GLY A 68 -13.30 18.40 -15.37
CA GLY A 68 -12.44 19.10 -16.31
C GLY A 68 -11.01 19.14 -15.80
N PHE A 69 -10.04 18.97 -16.71
CA PHE A 69 -8.63 18.78 -16.36
C PHE A 69 -8.06 19.87 -15.43
N TRP A 70 -8.34 21.14 -15.71
CA TRP A 70 -7.83 22.25 -14.89
C TRP A 70 -8.50 22.36 -13.52
N ASP A 71 -9.75 21.94 -13.36
CA ASP A 71 -10.41 21.83 -12.05
C ASP A 71 -9.77 20.69 -11.25
N ASP A 72 -9.62 19.51 -11.87
CA ASP A 72 -9.01 18.34 -11.25
C ASP A 72 -7.57 18.61 -10.78
N VAL A 73 -6.80 19.40 -11.53
CA VAL A 73 -5.44 19.84 -11.16
C VAL A 73 -5.47 20.76 -9.95
N LYS A 74 -6.26 21.85 -9.99
CA LYS A 74 -6.34 22.85 -8.91
C LYS A 74 -6.88 22.27 -7.60
N THR A 75 -7.82 21.33 -7.68
CA THR A 75 -8.48 20.70 -6.52
C THR A 75 -7.74 19.45 -6.00
N GLY A 76 -6.62 19.05 -6.62
CA GLY A 76 -5.90 17.82 -6.27
C GLY A 76 -6.60 16.52 -6.69
N ARG A 77 -7.83 16.59 -7.24
CA ARG A 77 -8.62 15.43 -7.66
C ARG A 77 -7.99 14.64 -8.81
N TRP A 78 -7.01 15.21 -9.51
CA TRP A 78 -6.19 14.50 -10.49
C TRP A 78 -5.60 13.18 -9.95
N MET A 79 -5.30 13.08 -8.65
CA MET A 79 -4.83 11.85 -7.98
C MET A 79 -5.89 10.73 -7.94
N LEU A 80 -7.16 11.05 -8.18
CA LEU A 80 -8.32 10.14 -8.12
C LEU A 80 -8.96 9.90 -9.50
N ILE A 81 -8.56 10.67 -10.49
CA ILE A 81 -9.16 10.69 -11.81
C ILE A 81 -8.14 10.16 -12.83
N PRO A 82 -8.31 8.96 -13.40
CA PRO A 82 -7.33 8.32 -14.28
C PRO A 82 -6.95 9.19 -15.49
N SER A 83 -7.91 9.90 -16.09
CA SER A 83 -7.68 10.74 -17.27
C SER A 83 -6.81 11.96 -16.99
N SER A 84 -6.89 12.51 -15.78
CA SER A 84 -6.19 13.74 -15.42
C SER A 84 -4.79 13.43 -14.89
N SER A 85 -4.63 12.36 -14.10
CA SER A 85 -3.32 11.80 -13.76
C SER A 85 -2.55 11.30 -15.00
N PHE A 86 -3.22 10.64 -15.97
CA PHE A 86 -2.59 10.22 -17.23
C PHE A 86 -2.03 11.41 -18.02
N LYS A 87 -2.81 12.49 -18.17
CA LYS A 87 -2.37 13.71 -18.85
C LYS A 87 -1.15 14.33 -18.17
N LEU A 88 -1.13 14.41 -16.84
CA LEU A 88 0.02 14.92 -16.09
C LEU A 88 1.26 14.03 -16.26
N MET A 89 1.10 12.70 -16.15
CA MET A 89 2.17 11.71 -16.32
C MET A 89 2.84 11.80 -17.70
N LEU A 90 2.08 12.11 -18.75
CA LEU A 90 2.62 12.26 -20.11
C LEU A 90 3.44 13.54 -20.33
N ILE A 91 3.35 14.55 -19.46
CA ILE A 91 4.07 15.82 -19.65
C ILE A 91 5.58 15.60 -19.74
N ALA A 92 6.18 14.86 -18.79
CA ALA A 92 7.62 14.62 -18.77
C ALA A 92 8.12 13.84 -20.00
N PRO A 93 7.53 12.68 -20.40
CA PRO A 93 7.87 12.00 -21.65
C PRO A 93 7.72 12.88 -22.90
N ILE A 94 6.62 13.64 -23.03
CA ILE A 94 6.40 14.51 -24.20
C ILE A 94 7.49 15.59 -24.28
N LEU A 95 7.83 16.24 -23.17
CA LEU A 95 8.88 17.25 -23.14
C LEU A 95 10.27 16.66 -23.44
N TYR A 96 10.57 15.48 -22.90
CA TYR A 96 11.80 14.74 -23.21
C TYR A 96 11.92 14.39 -24.69
N PHE A 97 10.87 13.84 -25.32
CA PHE A 97 10.89 13.49 -26.74
C PHE A 97 10.89 14.73 -27.64
N ASN A 98 10.15 15.79 -27.29
CA ASN A 98 10.19 17.06 -28.02
C ASN A 98 11.61 17.66 -28.01
N HIS A 99 12.30 17.68 -26.86
CA HIS A 99 13.70 18.10 -26.79
C HIS A 99 14.59 17.27 -27.73
N ARG A 100 14.46 15.94 -27.72
CA ARG A 100 15.22 15.05 -28.62
C ARG A 100 14.92 15.32 -30.10
N LEU A 101 13.67 15.64 -30.46
CA LEU A 101 13.30 16.03 -31.82
C LEU A 101 13.89 17.39 -32.22
N LEU A 102 13.85 18.39 -31.34
CA LEU A 102 14.43 19.71 -31.61
C LEU A 102 15.95 19.65 -31.83
N VAL A 103 16.67 18.79 -31.09
CA VAL A 103 18.09 18.51 -31.34
C VAL A 103 18.27 17.77 -32.67
N HIS A 104 17.45 16.75 -32.97
CA HIS A 104 17.54 15.99 -34.21
C HIS A 104 17.33 16.84 -35.48
N TYR A 105 16.41 17.80 -35.44
CA TYR A 105 16.17 18.75 -36.53
C TYR A 105 17.11 19.97 -36.53
N GLY A 106 18.12 20.02 -35.64
CA GLY A 106 19.10 21.11 -35.60
C GLY A 106 18.57 22.45 -35.08
N ILE A 107 17.40 22.47 -34.44
CA ILE A 107 16.82 23.65 -33.79
C ILE A 107 17.53 23.94 -32.45
N LEU A 108 17.97 22.87 -31.77
CA LEU A 108 18.86 22.94 -30.60
C LEU A 108 20.23 22.35 -30.96
N GLY A 109 21.29 22.84 -30.32
CA GLY A 109 22.64 22.31 -30.52
C GLY A 109 22.78 20.87 -30.01
N PRO A 110 23.67 20.05 -30.61
CA PRO A 110 23.82 18.63 -30.28
C PRO A 110 24.17 18.39 -28.81
N ASP A 111 24.93 19.30 -28.20
CA ASP A 111 25.39 19.23 -26.80
C ASP A 111 24.39 19.84 -25.80
N THR A 112 23.18 20.21 -26.23
CA THR A 112 22.17 20.80 -25.34
C THR A 112 21.64 19.73 -24.36
N PRO A 113 21.79 19.91 -23.03
CA PRO A 113 21.40 18.89 -22.06
C PRO A 113 19.88 18.82 -21.89
N ASN A 114 19.32 17.61 -21.94
CA ASN A 114 17.89 17.40 -21.81
C ASN A 114 17.45 17.38 -20.34
N ILE A 115 17.10 18.54 -19.79
CA ILE A 115 16.66 18.68 -18.40
C ILE A 115 15.47 17.79 -18.01
N PHE A 116 14.67 17.32 -18.99
CA PHE A 116 13.52 16.44 -18.74
C PHE A 116 13.93 14.99 -18.50
N GLU A 117 15.18 14.60 -18.79
CA GLU A 117 15.73 13.28 -18.47
C GLU A 117 15.62 12.99 -16.96
N HIS A 118 15.88 14.00 -16.12
CA HIS A 118 15.80 13.94 -14.66
C HIS A 118 14.40 13.62 -14.10
N LEU A 119 13.33 13.80 -14.88
CA LEU A 119 11.96 13.42 -14.49
C LEU A 119 11.69 11.93 -14.75
N ILE A 120 12.41 11.31 -15.69
CA ILE A 120 12.09 9.98 -16.25
C ILE A 120 13.11 8.93 -15.79
N PHE A 121 14.37 9.31 -15.63
CA PHE A 121 15.48 8.39 -15.37
C PHE A 121 16.28 8.83 -14.12
N PRO A 122 16.79 7.87 -13.31
CA PRO A 122 17.74 8.14 -12.24
C PRO A 122 18.92 9.00 -12.69
N SER A 123 19.24 10.01 -11.89
CA SER A 123 20.29 10.99 -12.23
C SER A 123 21.65 10.66 -11.61
N ASN A 124 22.70 11.43 -11.92
CA ASN A 124 24.07 11.22 -11.44
C ASN A 124 24.65 9.83 -11.79
N ARG A 125 24.76 9.56 -13.11
CA ARG A 125 25.50 8.41 -13.64
C ARG A 125 27.00 8.70 -13.62
N LEU A 126 27.77 7.77 -13.09
CA LEU A 126 29.21 7.83 -12.91
C LEU A 126 29.95 7.25 -14.13
N PRO A 127 31.27 7.51 -14.30
CA PRO A 127 32.04 7.02 -15.46
C PRO A 127 32.12 5.50 -15.60
N ASP A 128 32.00 4.76 -14.50
CA ASP A 128 31.95 3.29 -14.46
C ASP A 128 30.57 2.72 -14.83
N GLY A 129 29.59 3.59 -15.07
CA GLY A 129 28.20 3.23 -15.37
C GLY A 129 27.30 3.03 -14.15
N ARG A 130 27.83 3.11 -12.92
CA ARG A 130 27.03 3.09 -11.68
C ARG A 130 26.42 4.48 -11.40
N TYR A 131 25.66 4.60 -10.32
CA TYR A 131 24.90 5.79 -9.99
C TYR A 131 25.14 6.25 -8.55
N GLY A 132 25.40 7.54 -8.37
CA GLY A 132 25.43 8.20 -7.06
C GLY A 132 24.08 8.82 -6.69
N LYS A 133 23.96 9.41 -5.50
CA LYS A 133 22.79 10.22 -5.09
C LYS A 133 22.76 11.56 -5.87
N SER A 134 21.60 12.17 -6.05
CA SER A 134 21.45 13.48 -6.72
C SER A 134 20.27 14.27 -6.18
N TRP A 135 20.36 15.61 -6.16
CA TRP A 135 19.19 16.47 -5.90
C TRP A 135 18.10 16.31 -6.97
N TRP A 136 18.47 15.94 -8.20
CA TRP A 136 17.54 15.60 -9.27
C TRP A 136 16.69 14.35 -8.96
N ASP A 137 17.09 13.52 -7.99
CA ASP A 137 16.28 12.38 -7.58
C ASP A 137 14.95 12.85 -6.93
N LEU A 138 14.89 14.05 -6.34
CA LEU A 138 13.63 14.63 -5.85
C LEU A 138 12.66 14.96 -7.00
N VAL A 139 13.19 15.37 -8.16
CA VAL A 139 12.41 15.69 -9.36
C VAL A 139 11.88 14.39 -10.00
N PHE A 140 12.69 13.34 -10.02
CA PHE A 140 12.26 11.98 -10.35
C PHE A 140 11.11 11.51 -9.42
N LEU A 141 11.27 11.64 -8.09
CA LEU A 141 10.23 11.26 -7.13
C LEU A 141 8.91 12.02 -7.38
N ALA A 142 8.97 13.32 -7.64
CA ALA A 142 7.79 14.14 -7.93
C ALA A 142 7.02 13.64 -9.17
N ASN A 143 7.73 13.30 -10.26
CA ASN A 143 7.09 12.72 -11.45
C ASN A 143 6.53 11.31 -11.18
N TYR A 144 7.25 10.48 -10.42
CA TYR A 144 6.80 9.12 -10.12
C TYR A 144 5.63 9.06 -9.13
N ILE A 145 5.40 10.08 -8.29
CA ILE A 145 4.15 10.25 -7.53
C ILE A 145 2.94 10.42 -8.47
N ILE A 146 3.11 11.14 -9.59
CA ILE A 146 2.07 11.31 -10.61
C ILE A 146 1.83 10.00 -11.35
N PHE A 147 2.90 9.31 -11.76
CA PHE A 147 2.85 7.97 -12.35
C PHE A 147 2.09 6.98 -11.44
N TRP A 148 2.45 6.88 -10.16
CA TRP A 148 1.79 5.97 -9.23
C TRP A 148 0.32 6.33 -8.99
N SER A 149 -0.01 7.62 -8.97
CA SER A 149 -1.42 8.06 -8.91
C SER A 149 -2.21 7.62 -10.16
N PHE A 150 -1.63 7.74 -11.36
CA PHE A 150 -2.25 7.21 -12.58
C PHE A 150 -2.43 5.69 -12.51
N VAL A 151 -1.35 4.95 -12.25
CA VAL A 151 -1.37 3.47 -12.22
C VAL A 151 -2.40 2.97 -11.21
N ARG A 152 -2.44 3.57 -10.01
CA ARG A 152 -3.43 3.24 -8.97
C ARG A 152 -4.86 3.39 -9.47
N GLN A 153 -5.22 4.54 -10.03
CA GLN A 153 -6.61 4.79 -10.44
C GLN A 153 -6.99 4.03 -11.71
N PHE A 154 -6.06 3.86 -12.64
CA PHE A 154 -6.25 3.00 -13.82
C PHE A 154 -6.51 1.55 -13.40
N MET A 155 -5.63 0.95 -12.60
CA MET A 155 -5.78 -0.42 -12.15
C MET A 155 -7.05 -0.61 -11.31
N THR A 156 -7.34 0.28 -10.37
CA THR A 156 -8.55 0.23 -9.52
C THR A 156 -9.82 0.27 -10.37
N LEU A 157 -9.97 1.28 -11.25
CA LEU A 157 -11.24 1.56 -11.93
C LEU A 157 -11.41 0.85 -13.28
N LYS A 158 -10.32 0.53 -13.99
CA LYS A 158 -10.34 -0.06 -15.34
C LYS A 158 -9.99 -1.55 -15.37
N VAL A 159 -9.30 -2.07 -14.36
CA VAL A 159 -8.92 -3.50 -14.29
C VAL A 159 -9.67 -4.21 -13.16
N PHE A 160 -9.46 -3.82 -11.91
CA PHE A 160 -10.00 -4.54 -10.76
C PHE A 160 -11.49 -4.36 -10.55
N ARG A 161 -12.07 -3.18 -10.87
CA ARG A 161 -13.51 -2.99 -10.74
C ARG A 161 -14.32 -3.87 -11.72
N PRO A 162 -14.00 -3.95 -13.03
CA PRO A 162 -14.60 -4.94 -13.92
C PRO A 162 -14.38 -6.39 -13.46
N MET A 163 -13.18 -6.72 -12.98
CA MET A 163 -12.86 -8.06 -12.45
C MET A 163 -13.70 -8.43 -11.22
N ALA A 164 -13.92 -7.50 -10.29
CA ALA A 164 -14.79 -7.72 -9.14
C ALA A 164 -16.23 -8.06 -9.56
N MET A 165 -16.73 -7.35 -10.59
CA MET A 165 -18.07 -7.55 -11.13
C MET A 165 -18.20 -8.89 -11.87
N SER A 166 -17.20 -9.30 -12.66
CA SER A 166 -17.22 -10.62 -13.33
C SER A 166 -17.08 -11.78 -12.35
N LEU A 167 -16.40 -11.57 -11.22
CA LEU A 167 -16.34 -12.50 -10.08
C LEU A 167 -17.61 -12.50 -9.20
N GLY A 168 -18.64 -11.71 -9.56
CA GLY A 168 -19.94 -11.69 -8.88
C GLY A 168 -19.98 -10.94 -7.55
N ILE A 169 -18.96 -10.12 -7.25
CA ILE A 169 -18.93 -9.24 -6.07
C ILE A 169 -19.89 -8.06 -6.33
N LYS A 170 -20.70 -7.68 -5.32
CA LYS A 170 -21.78 -6.68 -5.43
C LYS A 170 -21.65 -5.58 -4.37
N GLY A 171 -22.17 -4.39 -4.67
CA GLY A 171 -22.27 -3.28 -3.72
C GLY A 171 -20.92 -2.81 -3.16
N GLY A 172 -20.90 -2.30 -1.93
CA GLY A 172 -19.70 -1.71 -1.31
C GLY A 172 -18.50 -2.65 -1.19
N LYS A 173 -18.70 -3.97 -1.26
CA LYS A 173 -17.62 -4.98 -1.24
C LYS A 173 -16.77 -4.93 -2.52
N ILE A 174 -17.26 -4.35 -3.62
CA ILE A 174 -16.50 -4.11 -4.86
C ILE A 174 -15.29 -3.22 -4.60
N MET A 175 -15.46 -2.05 -3.98
CA MET A 175 -14.35 -1.10 -3.77
C MET A 175 -13.28 -1.69 -2.85
N ARG A 176 -13.69 -2.37 -1.76
CA ARG A 176 -12.77 -3.10 -0.87
C ARG A 176 -11.95 -4.15 -1.62
N PHE A 177 -12.57 -4.92 -2.52
CA PHE A 177 -11.84 -5.85 -3.39
C PHE A 177 -10.87 -5.13 -4.31
N THR A 178 -11.24 -3.99 -4.91
CA THR A 178 -10.34 -3.24 -5.81
C THR A 178 -9.12 -2.65 -5.10
N GLU A 179 -9.26 -2.20 -3.85
CA GLU A 179 -8.13 -1.77 -3.02
C GLU A 179 -7.13 -2.91 -2.80
N GLN A 180 -7.62 -4.11 -2.44
CA GLN A 180 -6.75 -5.27 -2.22
C GLN A 180 -6.20 -5.83 -3.55
N GLY A 181 -6.96 -5.76 -4.64
CA GLY A 181 -6.47 -6.12 -5.98
C GLY A 181 -5.31 -5.23 -6.43
N TYR A 182 -5.41 -3.91 -6.20
CA TYR A 182 -4.32 -2.99 -6.45
C TYR A 182 -3.08 -3.28 -5.58
N ALA A 183 -3.27 -3.51 -4.27
CA ALA A 183 -2.20 -3.91 -3.38
C ALA A 183 -1.51 -5.20 -3.87
N CYS A 184 -2.29 -6.24 -4.21
CA CYS A 184 -1.77 -7.51 -4.72
C CYS A 184 -0.93 -7.30 -6.00
N PHE A 185 -1.40 -6.47 -6.93
CA PHE A 185 -0.67 -6.13 -8.15
C PHE A 185 0.64 -5.38 -7.87
N TYR A 186 0.57 -4.33 -7.05
CA TYR A 186 1.74 -3.51 -6.71
C TYR A 186 2.82 -4.35 -6.04
N PHE A 187 2.48 -5.03 -4.94
CA PHE A 187 3.43 -5.83 -4.17
C PHE A 187 3.93 -7.06 -4.94
N SER A 188 3.15 -7.61 -5.88
CA SER A 188 3.64 -8.73 -6.71
C SER A 188 4.75 -8.28 -7.64
N ILE A 189 4.62 -7.09 -8.24
CA ILE A 189 5.63 -6.53 -9.14
C ILE A 189 6.84 -6.04 -8.34
N LEU A 190 6.64 -5.17 -7.33
CA LEU A 190 7.73 -4.56 -6.59
C LEU A 190 8.41 -5.53 -5.60
N GLY A 191 7.70 -6.51 -5.06
CA GLY A 191 8.30 -7.62 -4.31
C GLY A 191 9.18 -8.49 -5.20
N SER A 192 8.71 -8.85 -6.41
CA SER A 192 9.51 -9.64 -7.37
C SER A 192 10.74 -8.87 -7.86
N LEU A 193 10.59 -7.58 -8.18
CA LEU A 193 11.71 -6.71 -8.55
C LEU A 193 12.68 -6.52 -7.38
N GLY A 194 12.19 -6.41 -6.14
CA GLY A 194 13.03 -6.33 -4.95
C GLY A 194 13.86 -7.59 -4.74
N VAL A 195 13.27 -8.78 -4.90
CA VAL A 195 13.99 -10.06 -4.86
C VAL A 195 15.03 -10.15 -5.99
N TYR A 196 14.70 -9.69 -7.20
CA TYR A 196 15.64 -9.64 -8.32
C TYR A 196 16.82 -8.68 -8.06
N VAL A 197 16.56 -7.47 -7.58
CA VAL A 197 17.58 -6.49 -7.19
C VAL A 197 18.45 -7.04 -6.07
N MET A 198 17.85 -7.58 -5.01
CA MET A 198 18.57 -8.14 -3.87
C MET A 198 19.49 -9.30 -4.27
N ARG A 199 19.11 -10.11 -5.28
CA ARG A 199 19.96 -11.18 -5.84
C ARG A 199 21.25 -10.67 -6.47
N GLY A 200 21.27 -9.43 -6.96
CA GLY A 200 22.47 -8.75 -7.46
C GLY A 200 23.36 -8.15 -6.35
N LEU A 201 22.92 -8.16 -5.09
CA LEU A 201 23.63 -7.57 -3.96
C LEU A 201 24.38 -8.63 -3.14
N PRO A 202 25.50 -8.27 -2.48
CA PRO A 202 26.22 -9.20 -1.61
C PRO A 202 25.38 -9.69 -0.41
N THR A 203 24.31 -8.98 -0.07
CA THR A 203 23.34 -9.33 0.97
C THR A 203 22.46 -10.54 0.63
N TRP A 204 22.48 -11.09 -0.58
CA TRP A 204 21.69 -12.27 -0.95
C TRP A 204 22.15 -13.54 -0.20
N TRP A 205 21.33 -14.23 0.62
CA TRP A 205 19.97 -13.92 1.09
C TRP A 205 20.03 -13.62 2.59
N TYR A 206 19.78 -12.35 2.95
CA TYR A 206 19.92 -11.80 4.31
C TYR A 206 21.27 -12.13 4.98
N LYS A 207 22.36 -12.05 4.20
CA LYS A 207 23.73 -11.93 4.71
C LYS A 207 23.97 -10.50 5.20
N THR A 208 23.55 -10.27 6.44
CA THR A 208 23.38 -8.94 7.04
C THR A 208 24.71 -8.28 7.41
N GLU A 209 25.82 -9.01 7.45
CA GLU A 209 27.18 -8.46 7.58
C GLU A 209 27.50 -7.46 6.46
N HIS A 210 26.98 -7.70 5.25
CA HIS A 210 27.16 -6.80 4.10
C HIS A 210 26.34 -5.50 4.17
N PHE A 211 25.52 -5.29 5.20
CA PHE A 211 24.97 -3.97 5.52
C PHE A 211 26.04 -3.00 6.03
N TRP A 212 27.14 -3.54 6.57
CA TRP A 212 28.15 -2.81 7.35
C TRP A 212 29.55 -2.90 6.74
N LEU A 213 29.89 -4.06 6.17
CA LEU A 213 31.11 -4.24 5.39
C LEU A 213 31.08 -3.29 4.17
N GLU A 214 32.23 -2.67 3.90
CA GLU A 214 32.41 -1.71 2.79
C GLU A 214 31.51 -0.46 2.85
N TYR A 215 30.87 -0.21 3.99
CA TYR A 215 30.18 1.05 4.24
C TYR A 215 31.17 2.24 4.12
N PRO A 216 30.77 3.37 3.48
CA PRO A 216 29.46 3.64 2.86
C PRO A 216 29.32 3.14 1.42
N HIS A 217 28.16 2.54 1.12
CA HIS A 217 27.79 2.08 -0.22
C HIS A 217 27.36 3.26 -1.12
N ARG A 218 28.33 4.09 -1.53
CA ARG A 218 28.09 5.32 -2.31
C ARG A 218 27.56 5.07 -3.72
N GLU A 219 27.95 3.96 -4.33
CA GLU A 219 27.67 3.61 -5.72
C GLU A 219 26.59 2.54 -5.81
N MET A 220 25.54 2.81 -6.59
CA MET A 220 24.42 1.92 -6.80
C MET A 220 24.40 1.42 -8.26
N SER A 221 23.96 0.18 -8.48
CA SER A 221 23.60 -0.24 -9.82
C SER A 221 22.37 0.53 -10.33
N TRP A 222 22.16 0.52 -11.64
CA TRP A 222 20.96 1.06 -12.27
C TRP A 222 19.67 0.50 -11.64
N GLU A 223 19.63 -0.82 -11.46
CA GLU A 223 18.49 -1.57 -10.95
C GLU A 223 18.21 -1.18 -9.49
N LEU A 224 19.25 -1.14 -8.65
CA LEU A 224 19.15 -0.73 -7.26
C LEU A 224 18.61 0.69 -7.13
N LYS A 225 19.21 1.66 -7.83
CA LYS A 225 18.78 3.06 -7.71
C LYS A 225 17.36 3.26 -8.24
N THR A 226 17.04 2.69 -9.40
CA THR A 226 15.70 2.79 -9.99
C THR A 226 14.65 2.18 -9.06
N TYR A 227 14.87 0.94 -8.60
CA TYR A 227 13.96 0.25 -7.69
C TYR A 227 13.70 1.07 -6.42
N TYR A 228 14.76 1.58 -5.81
CA TYR A 228 14.68 2.33 -4.55
C TYR A 228 13.91 3.65 -4.71
N LEU A 229 14.17 4.43 -5.77
CA LEU A 229 13.45 5.68 -6.02
C LEU A 229 11.99 5.43 -6.41
N VAL A 230 11.71 4.39 -7.21
CA VAL A 230 10.34 4.02 -7.60
C VAL A 230 9.50 3.57 -6.39
N GLN A 231 10.10 2.82 -5.46
CA GLN A 231 9.52 2.50 -4.14
C GLN A 231 9.26 3.77 -3.33
N ALA A 232 10.27 4.62 -3.16
CA ALA A 232 10.15 5.85 -2.38
C ALA A 232 9.02 6.77 -2.90
N ALA A 233 8.88 6.89 -4.23
CA ALA A 233 7.80 7.65 -4.85
C ALA A 233 6.41 7.06 -4.54
N TYR A 234 6.26 5.73 -4.52
CA TYR A 234 5.01 5.07 -4.13
C TYR A 234 4.66 5.33 -2.66
N TRP A 235 5.61 5.15 -1.74
CA TRP A 235 5.35 5.37 -0.31
C TRP A 235 5.05 6.83 0.01
N LEU A 236 5.67 7.79 -0.70
CA LEU A 236 5.26 9.20 -0.65
C LEU A 236 3.84 9.40 -1.21
N GLN A 237 3.52 8.83 -2.37
CA GLN A 237 2.19 8.91 -2.99
C GLN A 237 1.08 8.38 -2.07
N GLN A 238 1.28 7.21 -1.47
CA GLN A 238 0.31 6.62 -0.54
C GLN A 238 0.21 7.43 0.77
N THR A 239 1.31 8.05 1.23
CA THR A 239 1.28 8.96 2.39
C THR A 239 0.50 10.24 2.10
N ILE A 240 0.60 10.80 0.88
CA ILE A 240 -0.20 11.95 0.44
C ILE A 240 -1.70 11.59 0.44
N LEU A 241 -2.08 10.42 -0.10
CA LEU A 241 -3.47 9.96 -0.07
C LEU A 241 -4.02 9.78 1.36
N LEU A 242 -3.19 9.24 2.25
CA LEU A 242 -3.52 9.03 3.67
C LEU A 242 -3.69 10.37 4.42
N ALA A 243 -2.75 11.30 4.22
CA ALA A 243 -2.77 12.63 4.85
C ALA A 243 -3.97 13.48 4.38
N ALA A 244 -4.32 13.38 3.09
CA ALA A 244 -5.51 14.01 2.52
C ALA A 244 -6.83 13.35 2.94
N LYS A 245 -6.80 12.25 3.73
CA LYS A 245 -7.97 11.48 4.20
C LYS A 245 -8.95 11.09 3.09
N ILE A 246 -8.42 10.81 1.90
CA ILE A 246 -9.24 10.47 0.73
C ILE A 246 -9.89 9.09 0.91
N GLU A 247 -9.19 8.17 1.57
CA GLU A 247 -9.75 6.90 2.01
C GLU A 247 -10.43 7.06 3.37
N LYS A 248 -11.61 6.43 3.55
CA LYS A 248 -12.32 6.42 4.83
C LYS A 248 -11.39 5.83 5.91
N PRO A 249 -11.12 6.53 7.03
CA PRO A 249 -10.25 6.02 8.09
C PRO A 249 -10.68 4.64 8.59
N ARG A 250 -9.72 3.73 8.76
CA ARG A 250 -9.90 2.38 9.30
C ARG A 250 -9.82 2.40 10.85
N LYS A 251 -10.20 1.32 11.56
CA LYS A 251 -10.07 1.30 13.05
C LYS A 251 -8.60 1.35 13.51
N ASP A 252 -7.69 0.88 12.65
CA ASP A 252 -6.23 0.91 12.80
C ASP A 252 -5.59 2.13 12.11
N PHE A 253 -6.32 3.23 11.91
CA PHE A 253 -5.81 4.41 11.21
C PHE A 253 -4.62 5.07 11.94
N LYS A 254 -4.58 5.03 13.28
CA LYS A 254 -3.47 5.61 14.04
C LYS A 254 -2.18 4.80 13.84
N GLU A 255 -2.30 3.48 13.86
CA GLU A 255 -1.24 2.51 13.65
C GLU A 255 -0.75 2.54 12.20
N LEU A 256 -1.66 2.73 11.24
CA LEU A 256 -1.33 2.96 9.82
C LEU A 256 -0.57 4.29 9.62
N VAL A 257 -1.00 5.39 10.26
CA VAL A 257 -0.27 6.66 10.21
C VAL A 257 1.11 6.53 10.86
N ALA A 258 1.23 5.86 12.01
CA ALA A 258 2.50 5.58 12.65
C ALA A 258 3.42 4.73 11.75
N HIS A 259 2.87 3.71 11.08
CA HIS A 259 3.58 2.92 10.08
C HIS A 259 4.11 3.79 8.94
N HIS A 260 3.29 4.67 8.37
CA HIS A 260 3.72 5.57 7.30
C HIS A 260 4.85 6.53 7.74
N ILE A 261 4.81 7.05 8.96
CA ILE A 261 5.89 7.87 9.53
C ILE A 261 7.18 7.06 9.65
N VAL A 262 7.11 5.84 10.20
CA VAL A 262 8.26 4.93 10.33
C VAL A 262 8.82 4.51 8.96
N THR A 263 7.96 4.22 7.99
CA THR A 263 8.37 3.86 6.62
C THR A 263 9.07 5.03 5.93
N LEU A 264 8.55 6.25 6.00
CA LEU A 264 9.22 7.42 5.42
C LEU A 264 10.56 7.74 6.13
N TRP A 265 10.64 7.54 7.45
CA TRP A 265 11.91 7.60 8.18
C TRP A 265 12.89 6.58 7.59
N LEU A 266 12.55 5.29 7.55
CA LEU A 266 13.43 4.22 7.05
C LEU A 266 13.91 4.51 5.63
N VAL A 267 12.98 4.74 4.70
CA VAL A 267 13.28 4.95 3.28
C VAL A 267 14.16 6.19 3.08
N GLY A 268 13.79 7.31 3.70
CA GLY A 268 14.52 8.56 3.58
C GLY A 268 15.92 8.50 4.19
N TRP A 269 16.05 7.98 5.41
CA TRP A 269 17.36 7.89 6.07
C TRP A 269 18.28 6.88 5.40
N SER A 270 17.82 5.65 5.12
CA SER A 270 18.71 4.64 4.52
C SER A 270 19.14 4.98 3.09
N TYR A 271 18.42 5.86 2.38
CA TYR A 271 18.95 6.49 1.16
C TYR A 271 20.03 7.55 1.46
N ASN A 272 19.74 8.49 2.37
CA ASN A 272 20.64 9.60 2.68
C ASN A 272 21.96 9.15 3.32
N VAL A 273 21.94 8.13 4.19
CA VAL A 273 23.13 7.64 4.91
C VAL A 273 23.79 6.43 4.26
N TYR A 274 23.55 6.15 2.98
CA TYR A 274 24.18 5.03 2.23
C TYR A 274 23.93 3.63 2.82
N LEU A 275 22.75 3.38 3.38
CA LEU A 275 22.31 2.09 3.91
C LEU A 275 21.21 1.45 3.04
N THR A 276 21.23 1.71 1.73
CA THR A 276 20.21 1.25 0.78
C THR A 276 20.08 -0.27 0.76
N TYR A 277 21.12 -1.02 1.13
CA TYR A 277 21.10 -2.47 1.28
C TYR A 277 20.18 -2.94 2.44
N ILE A 278 20.13 -2.19 3.55
CA ILE A 278 19.16 -2.40 4.63
C ILE A 278 17.76 -2.07 4.10
N GLY A 279 17.61 -0.92 3.41
CA GLY A 279 16.33 -0.47 2.86
C GLY A 279 15.71 -1.47 1.88
N VAL A 280 16.49 -2.02 0.94
CA VAL A 280 16.04 -3.11 0.02
C VAL A 280 15.65 -4.36 0.78
N SER A 281 16.43 -4.76 1.79
CA SER A 281 16.11 -5.95 2.60
C SER A 281 14.77 -5.74 3.34
N ILE A 282 14.54 -4.55 3.91
CA ILE A 282 13.24 -4.21 4.51
C ILE A 282 12.14 -4.22 3.46
N PHE A 283 12.28 -3.55 2.30
CA PHE A 283 11.27 -3.58 1.23
C PHE A 283 10.89 -5.01 0.83
N VAL A 284 11.87 -5.91 0.65
CA VAL A 284 11.60 -7.33 0.33
C VAL A 284 10.84 -8.03 1.45
N THR A 285 11.18 -7.82 2.74
CA THR A 285 10.35 -8.39 3.84
C THR A 285 8.92 -7.88 3.84
N MET A 286 8.72 -6.61 3.49
CA MET A 286 7.43 -5.96 3.60
C MET A 286 6.53 -6.34 2.43
N ASP A 287 7.00 -6.14 1.20
CA ASP A 287 6.23 -6.36 -0.02
C ASP A 287 5.86 -7.83 -0.19
N VAL A 288 6.81 -8.76 -0.01
CA VAL A 288 6.54 -10.19 -0.25
C VAL A 288 5.44 -10.71 0.67
N SER A 289 5.40 -10.31 1.94
CA SER A 289 4.30 -10.70 2.83
C SER A 289 2.98 -10.01 2.48
N ASP A 290 3.02 -8.76 1.99
CA ASP A 290 1.81 -8.01 1.64
C ASP A 290 1.15 -8.52 0.34
N VAL A 291 1.90 -9.16 -0.57
CA VAL A 291 1.30 -9.98 -1.65
C VAL A 291 0.32 -10.99 -1.08
N PHE A 292 0.74 -11.79 -0.10
CA PHE A 292 -0.10 -12.86 0.44
C PHE A 292 -1.21 -12.31 1.34
N LEU A 293 -1.01 -11.18 2.03
CA LEU A 293 -2.09 -10.48 2.75
C LEU A 293 -3.20 -10.01 1.80
N ALA A 294 -2.80 -9.35 0.71
CA ALA A 294 -3.72 -8.84 -0.30
C ALA A 294 -4.42 -9.98 -1.04
N LEU A 295 -3.68 -11.01 -1.43
CA LEU A 295 -4.21 -12.22 -2.08
C LEU A 295 -5.20 -12.96 -1.17
N ALA A 296 -4.88 -13.17 0.11
CA ALA A 296 -5.79 -13.80 1.06
C ALA A 296 -7.11 -13.02 1.16
N LYS A 297 -7.06 -11.69 1.21
CA LYS A 297 -8.26 -10.84 1.19
C LYS A 297 -9.01 -10.90 -0.14
N CYS A 298 -8.34 -10.92 -1.29
CA CYS A 298 -8.99 -11.06 -2.60
C CYS A 298 -9.71 -12.41 -2.74
N VAL A 299 -9.02 -13.52 -2.41
CA VAL A 299 -9.60 -14.88 -2.40
C VAL A 299 -10.80 -14.93 -1.46
N ASN A 300 -10.71 -14.27 -0.31
CA ASN A 300 -11.77 -14.21 0.69
C ASN A 300 -13.09 -13.60 0.19
N TYR A 301 -13.07 -12.68 -0.78
CA TYR A 301 -14.31 -12.15 -1.37
C TYR A 301 -14.93 -13.07 -2.43
N VAL A 302 -14.19 -14.07 -2.92
CA VAL A 302 -14.51 -14.84 -4.14
C VAL A 302 -14.76 -16.32 -3.85
N SER A 303 -13.99 -16.94 -2.94
CA SER A 303 -14.03 -18.39 -2.72
C SER A 303 -13.82 -18.80 -1.27
N ASP A 304 -14.92 -19.12 -0.62
CA ASP A 304 -15.00 -19.66 0.73
C ASP A 304 -14.11 -20.89 0.99
N PHE A 305 -13.91 -21.74 -0.02
CA PHE A 305 -13.09 -22.94 0.03
C PHE A 305 -11.59 -22.60 0.08
N TRP A 306 -11.13 -21.67 -0.76
CA TRP A 306 -9.73 -21.25 -0.82
C TRP A 306 -9.35 -20.23 0.25
N SER A 307 -10.30 -19.55 0.90
CA SER A 307 -10.02 -18.57 1.96
C SER A 307 -9.15 -19.14 3.09
N VAL A 308 -9.48 -20.34 3.60
CA VAL A 308 -8.74 -20.96 4.72
C VAL A 308 -7.30 -21.31 4.36
N PRO A 309 -7.00 -22.11 3.32
CA PRO A 309 -5.62 -22.50 3.00
C PRO A 309 -4.75 -21.30 2.59
N VAL A 310 -5.29 -20.32 1.85
CA VAL A 310 -4.53 -19.12 1.47
C VAL A 310 -4.24 -18.24 2.69
N PHE A 311 -5.18 -18.11 3.63
CA PHE A 311 -4.96 -17.37 4.89
C PHE A 311 -3.95 -18.07 5.81
N ALA A 312 -3.96 -19.40 5.89
CA ALA A 312 -2.97 -20.17 6.65
C ALA A 312 -1.56 -20.04 6.03
N TRP A 313 -1.44 -20.11 4.70
CA TRP A 313 -0.18 -19.87 3.99
C TRP A 313 0.34 -18.45 4.21
N PHE A 314 -0.55 -17.45 4.12
CA PHE A 314 -0.24 -16.05 4.44
C PHE A 314 0.41 -15.90 5.83
N ILE A 315 -0.11 -16.57 6.87
CA ILE A 315 0.46 -16.51 8.23
C ILE A 315 1.89 -17.08 8.29
N PHE A 316 2.18 -18.16 7.55
CA PHE A 316 3.54 -18.69 7.45
C PHE A 316 4.49 -17.67 6.80
N VAL A 317 4.10 -17.09 5.67
CA VAL A 317 4.92 -16.08 4.96
C VAL A 317 5.11 -14.83 5.83
N TRP A 318 4.06 -14.33 6.47
CA TRP A 318 4.15 -13.20 7.40
C TRP A 318 5.12 -13.50 8.55
N SER A 319 5.00 -14.65 9.19
CA SER A 319 5.91 -15.07 10.28
C SER A 319 7.39 -15.04 9.87
N TYR A 320 7.70 -15.56 8.68
CA TYR A 320 9.06 -15.60 8.17
C TYR A 320 9.59 -14.20 7.80
N PHE A 321 8.88 -13.47 6.95
CA PHE A 321 9.36 -12.18 6.45
C PHE A 321 9.22 -11.04 7.47
N ARG A 322 8.05 -10.88 8.09
CA ARG A 322 7.76 -9.75 9.00
C ARG A 322 8.37 -9.89 10.38
N HIS A 323 8.70 -11.11 10.82
CA HIS A 323 9.26 -11.34 12.17
C HIS A 323 10.63 -11.99 12.15
N TYR A 324 10.81 -13.20 11.59
CA TYR A 324 12.12 -13.86 11.62
C TYR A 324 13.21 -13.01 10.93
N LEU A 325 12.97 -12.58 9.68
CA LEU A 325 13.94 -11.76 8.95
C LEU A 325 14.06 -10.33 9.51
N ASN A 326 12.99 -9.74 10.04
CA ASN A 326 13.06 -8.42 10.66
C ASN A 326 13.89 -8.45 11.97
N ILE A 327 13.69 -9.46 12.82
CA ILE A 327 14.50 -9.69 14.02
C ILE A 327 15.97 -9.96 13.65
N TRP A 328 16.23 -10.66 12.55
CA TRP A 328 17.59 -10.87 12.04
C TRP A 328 18.26 -9.57 11.58
N ILE A 329 17.54 -8.65 10.93
CA ILE A 329 18.01 -7.29 10.63
C ILE A 329 18.27 -6.50 11.92
N LEU A 330 17.37 -6.55 12.91
CA LEU A 330 17.56 -5.87 14.20
C LEU A 330 18.79 -6.39 14.96
N TRP A 331 18.99 -7.72 14.98
CA TRP A 331 20.18 -8.34 15.54
C TRP A 331 21.44 -7.85 14.82
N SER A 332 21.40 -7.70 13.49
CA SER A 332 22.53 -7.16 12.72
C SER A 332 22.87 -5.71 13.11
N VAL A 333 21.87 -4.84 13.27
CA VAL A 333 22.11 -3.46 13.78
C VAL A 333 22.71 -3.48 15.19
N TRP A 334 22.31 -4.44 16.03
CA TRP A 334 22.87 -4.57 17.38
C TRP A 334 24.30 -5.13 17.41
N ALA A 335 24.56 -6.21 16.68
CA ALA A 335 25.78 -7.02 16.80
C ALA A 335 26.83 -6.75 15.72
N GLN A 336 26.44 -6.27 14.54
CA GLN A 336 27.32 -6.14 13.37
C GLN A 336 27.58 -4.69 12.93
N PHE A 337 26.88 -3.68 13.48
CA PHE A 337 27.15 -2.25 13.23
C PHE A 337 28.64 -1.87 13.40
N ASP A 338 29.31 -2.50 14.36
CA ASP A 338 30.73 -2.24 14.66
C ASP A 338 31.72 -2.80 13.62
N LEU A 339 31.25 -3.56 12.62
CA LEU A 339 32.02 -3.94 11.42
C LEU A 339 32.34 -2.73 10.51
N ILE A 340 31.60 -1.62 10.66
CA ILE A 340 31.93 -0.37 9.99
C ILE A 340 33.27 0.15 10.54
N ARG A 341 34.18 0.49 9.62
CA ARG A 341 35.52 1.02 9.94
C ARG A 341 35.41 2.21 10.92
N PRO A 342 36.20 2.28 12.00
CA PRO A 342 36.13 3.37 12.97
C PRO A 342 36.21 4.78 12.38
N SER A 343 36.93 4.96 11.25
CA SER A 343 36.99 6.23 10.52
C SER A 343 35.61 6.72 10.06
N GLU A 344 34.80 5.83 9.48
CA GLU A 344 33.50 6.17 8.87
C GLU A 344 32.39 6.40 9.90
N ARG A 345 32.59 5.95 11.14
CA ARG A 345 31.64 6.08 12.27
C ARG A 345 32.13 6.99 13.39
N SER A 346 33.08 7.86 13.10
CA SER A 346 33.73 8.75 14.08
C SER A 346 33.00 10.07 14.33
N ALA A 347 32.32 10.63 13.32
CA ALA A 347 31.74 11.97 13.37
C ALA A 347 30.47 12.07 12.52
N PHE A 348 29.46 12.77 13.06
CA PHE A 348 28.26 13.14 12.31
C PHE A 348 28.45 14.55 11.74
N ASP A 349 28.82 14.63 10.47
CA ASP A 349 28.99 15.86 9.70
C ASP A 349 28.50 15.65 8.25
N PRO A 350 27.18 15.80 8.02
CA PRO A 350 26.56 15.61 6.71
C PRO A 350 27.10 16.55 5.62
N LEU A 351 27.63 17.72 5.98
CA LEU A 351 28.17 18.68 5.01
C LEU A 351 29.48 18.18 4.38
N ASN A 352 30.23 17.37 5.13
CA ASN A 352 31.46 16.71 4.66
C ASN A 352 31.24 15.21 4.34
N ASP A 353 30.01 14.81 4.01
CA ASP A 353 29.57 13.44 3.69
C ASP A 353 29.87 12.37 4.77
N LYS A 354 29.96 12.78 6.04
CA LYS A 354 30.16 11.88 7.19
C LYS A 354 28.84 11.67 7.93
N TRP A 355 28.24 10.51 7.74
CA TRP A 355 26.86 10.26 8.20
C TRP A 355 26.73 9.41 9.46
N LEU A 356 27.80 8.76 9.93
CA LEU A 356 27.74 7.87 11.09
C LEU A 356 28.57 8.35 12.28
N SER A 357 27.95 8.23 13.46
CA SER A 357 28.59 8.37 14.77
C SER A 357 28.01 7.29 15.70
N TRP A 358 28.53 7.18 16.92
CA TRP A 358 28.11 6.15 17.90
C TRP A 358 26.59 6.10 18.12
N TRP A 359 25.91 7.25 18.10
CA TRP A 359 24.47 7.36 18.32
C TRP A 359 23.64 6.93 17.10
N MET A 360 24.22 6.89 15.89
CA MET A 360 23.51 6.49 14.67
C MET A 360 23.08 5.02 14.70
N LYS A 361 23.74 4.17 15.49
CA LYS A 361 23.28 2.81 15.80
C LYS A 361 21.83 2.80 16.29
N TRP A 362 21.48 3.72 17.21
CA TRP A 362 20.12 3.88 17.73
C TRP A 362 19.16 4.53 16.72
N GLN A 363 19.66 5.46 15.91
CA GLN A 363 18.89 6.09 14.83
C GLN A 363 18.43 5.05 13.79
N ILE A 364 19.25 4.05 13.50
CA ILE A 364 18.92 2.94 12.58
C ILE A 364 18.06 1.88 13.29
N PHE A 365 18.40 1.51 14.52
CA PHE A 365 17.69 0.48 15.28
C PHE A 365 16.24 0.86 15.59
N THR A 366 16.00 2.09 16.06
CA THR A 366 14.70 2.56 16.54
C THR A 366 13.57 2.41 15.52
N PRO A 367 13.66 2.93 14.27
CA PRO A 367 12.58 2.80 13.30
C PRO A 367 12.34 1.34 12.85
N ILE A 368 13.38 0.50 12.78
CA ILE A 368 13.20 -0.94 12.48
C ILE A 368 12.49 -1.63 13.64
N PHE A 369 12.80 -1.26 14.88
CA PHE A 369 12.14 -1.81 16.07
C PHE A 369 10.68 -1.35 16.18
N LEU A 370 10.39 -0.07 15.91
CA LEU A 370 9.02 0.45 15.80
C LEU A 370 8.23 -0.28 14.71
N LEU A 371 8.86 -0.58 13.57
CA LEU A 371 8.25 -1.37 12.50
C LEU A 371 7.91 -2.79 12.97
N GLN A 372 8.80 -3.44 13.72
CA GLN A 372 8.55 -4.75 14.32
C GLN A 372 7.39 -4.72 15.33
N LEU A 373 7.28 -3.67 16.16
CA LEU A 373 6.17 -3.52 17.11
C LEU A 373 4.82 -3.37 16.39
N ILE A 374 4.75 -2.57 15.32
CA ILE A 374 3.52 -2.41 14.53
C ILE A 374 3.18 -3.72 13.80
N ASN A 375 4.18 -4.42 13.25
CA ASN A 375 3.97 -5.74 12.65
C ASN A 375 3.45 -6.75 13.67
N LEU A 376 3.93 -6.74 14.92
CA LEU A 376 3.44 -7.60 16.01
C LEU A 376 2.00 -7.27 16.43
N PHE A 377 1.62 -5.99 16.44
CA PHE A 377 0.23 -5.56 16.66
C PHE A 377 -0.70 -6.16 15.59
N TRP A 378 -0.37 -6.02 14.30
CA TRP A 378 -1.17 -6.63 13.24
C TRP A 378 -1.15 -8.16 13.29
N TYR A 379 -0.02 -8.78 13.66
CA TYR A 379 0.11 -10.23 13.82
C TYR A 379 -0.80 -10.77 14.93
N PHE A 380 -0.93 -10.06 16.05
CA PHE A 380 -1.92 -10.37 17.09
C PHE A 380 -3.36 -10.33 16.54
N LEU A 381 -3.71 -9.33 15.72
CA LEU A 381 -5.03 -9.27 15.07
C LEU A 381 -5.26 -10.44 14.10
N ILE A 382 -4.23 -10.83 13.34
CA ILE A 382 -4.26 -11.98 12.41
C ILE A 382 -4.48 -13.30 13.17
N TRP A 383 -3.73 -13.55 14.25
CA TRP A 383 -3.95 -14.74 15.09
C TRP A 383 -5.31 -14.73 15.78
N ARG A 384 -5.78 -13.58 16.26
CA ARG A 384 -7.13 -13.44 16.82
C ARG A 384 -8.22 -13.79 15.81
N ILE A 385 -8.02 -13.45 14.53
CA ILE A 385 -8.91 -13.84 13.42
C ILE A 385 -8.84 -15.36 13.20
N LEU A 386 -7.64 -15.96 13.16
CA LEU A 386 -7.48 -17.42 12.98
C LEU A 386 -8.17 -18.20 14.10
N VAL A 387 -7.90 -17.85 15.36
CA VAL A 387 -8.51 -18.49 16.54
C VAL A 387 -10.04 -18.40 16.48
N ARG A 388 -10.60 -17.23 16.15
CA ARG A 388 -12.06 -17.09 15.96
C ARG A 388 -12.60 -17.99 14.85
N ALA A 389 -11.93 -18.04 13.70
CA ALA A 389 -12.37 -18.85 12.55
C ALA A 389 -12.29 -20.37 12.78
N VAL A 390 -11.39 -20.82 13.66
CA VAL A 390 -11.20 -22.25 14.00
C VAL A 390 -12.13 -22.69 15.15
N PHE A 391 -12.15 -21.95 16.25
CA PHE A 391 -12.79 -22.40 17.50
C PHE A 391 -14.25 -21.95 17.68
N TYR A 392 -14.70 -20.87 17.04
CA TYR A 392 -16.04 -20.30 17.23
C TYR A 392 -16.94 -20.52 15.99
N ARG A 393 -16.99 -21.76 15.49
CA ARG A 393 -17.69 -22.11 14.24
C ARG A 393 -19.22 -22.04 14.32
N ASP A 394 -19.81 -22.22 15.50
CA ASP A 394 -21.24 -22.55 15.63
C ASP A 394 -22.17 -21.40 16.04
N LEU A 395 -21.64 -20.24 16.46
CA LEU A 395 -22.43 -19.03 16.79
C LEU A 395 -22.79 -18.22 15.52
N LYS A 396 -23.35 -18.88 14.51
CA LYS A 396 -23.47 -18.34 13.14
C LYS A 396 -24.90 -18.05 12.65
N ASP A 397 -25.93 -18.40 13.42
CA ASP A 397 -27.35 -18.26 13.03
C ASP A 397 -28.04 -16.99 13.55
N GLU A 398 -27.57 -16.37 14.64
CA GLU A 398 -28.18 -15.15 15.22
C GLU A 398 -27.55 -13.85 14.70
N ARG A 399 -26.55 -13.91 13.82
CA ARG A 399 -25.67 -12.76 13.51
C ARG A 399 -25.52 -12.45 12.02
N SER A 400 -26.59 -12.61 11.26
CA SER A 400 -26.77 -11.95 9.97
C SER A 400 -27.36 -10.53 10.10
N GLU A 401 -27.87 -10.16 11.28
CA GLU A 401 -28.59 -8.89 11.49
C GLU A 401 -27.62 -7.68 11.62
N ASP A 402 -26.46 -7.81 12.27
CA ASP A 402 -25.47 -6.73 12.42
C ASP A 402 -25.00 -6.05 11.10
N GLU A 403 -24.91 -6.79 9.97
CA GLU A 403 -24.53 -6.19 8.67
C GLU A 403 -25.71 -5.51 7.96
N GLU A 404 -26.96 -5.78 8.36
CA GLU A 404 -28.16 -5.08 7.87
C GLU A 404 -28.52 -3.89 8.77
N GLU A 405 -28.27 -3.97 10.08
CA GLU A 405 -28.38 -2.84 11.03
C GLU A 405 -27.45 -1.66 10.65
N GLU A 406 -26.24 -1.91 10.12
CA GLU A 406 -25.38 -0.84 9.57
C GLU A 406 -25.99 -0.11 8.35
N GLU A 407 -26.89 -0.74 7.58
CA GLU A 407 -27.67 -0.07 6.51
C GLU A 407 -28.95 0.61 7.04
N GLU A 408 -29.38 0.35 8.28
CA GLU A 408 -30.57 0.95 8.90
C GLU A 408 -30.21 2.11 9.85
N GLU A 409 -29.22 1.98 10.73
CA GLU A 409 -28.74 3.07 11.60
C GLU A 409 -28.33 4.32 10.80
N VAL A 410 -27.73 4.13 9.61
CA VAL A 410 -27.31 5.22 8.71
C VAL A 410 -28.51 5.88 8.02
N LYS A 411 -29.66 5.21 7.92
CA LYS A 411 -30.92 5.83 7.48
C LYS A 411 -31.61 6.56 8.63
N VAL A 412 -31.64 5.97 9.82
CA VAL A 412 -32.29 6.53 11.03
C VAL A 412 -31.58 7.80 11.53
N LYS A 413 -30.24 7.92 11.37
CA LYS A 413 -29.49 9.16 11.67
C LYS A 413 -29.52 10.19 10.53
N ALA A 414 -30.33 9.97 9.49
CA ALA A 414 -30.44 10.82 8.31
C ALA A 414 -31.90 11.17 7.94
N GLU A 415 -32.85 10.94 8.85
CA GLU A 415 -34.21 11.48 8.84
C GLU A 415 -34.45 12.31 10.10
#